data_AF-K1TA05-F1
#
_entry.id   AF-K1TA05-F1
#
_cell.length_a   1.000
_cell.length_b   1.000
_cell.length_c   1.000
_cell.angle_alpha   90.00
_cell.angle_beta   90.00
_cell.angle_gamma   90.00
#
_symmetry.space_group_name_H-M   'P 1'
#
loop_
_entity.id
_entity.type
_entity.pdbx_description
1 polymer ?
#
loop_
_entity_poly.entity_id
_entity_poly.type
_entity_poly.pdbx_seq_one_letter_code
_entity_poly.pdbx_strand_id
1 'polypeptide(L)' 'MEIYVDADACPVVDIVEKTARKYQIPVTLLCDTNHILTSGYSEVVVVGAGADAVDYKLISLCHRGDIVVSQDYGVAAMA' A
#
# COMPACT_ATOMS: atom_id res chain seq x y z
N MET A 1 -11.95 -1.46 -7.20
CA MET A 1 -10.69 -2.14 -7.52
C MET A 1 -9.61 -1.09 -7.58
N GLU A 2 -8.93 -1.00 -6.47
CA GLU A 2 -7.73 -0.22 -6.24
C GLU A 2 -6.64 -1.17 -5.72
N ILE A 3 -5.37 -0.78 -5.88
CA ILE A 3 -4.25 -1.52 -5.31
C ILE A 3 -3.73 -0.75 -4.09
N TYR A 4 -3.79 -1.38 -2.92
CA TYR A 4 -3.16 -0.89 -1.71
C TYR A 4 -1.84 -1.61 -1.51
N VAL A 5 -0.75 -0.84 -1.39
CA VAL A 5 0.58 -1.38 -1.11
C VAL A 5 0.95 -0.96 0.29
N ASP A 6 1.22 -1.94 1.13
CA ASP A 6 2.03 -1.74 2.32
C ASP A 6 3.45 -1.45 1.84
N ALA A 7 3.80 -0.17 1.86
CA ALA A 7 5.04 0.35 1.30
C ALA A 7 6.11 0.55 2.38
N ASP A 8 5.87 0.08 3.60
CA ASP A 8 6.88 0.00 4.64
C ASP A 8 7.90 -1.09 4.27
N ALA A 9 9.06 -0.66 3.78
CA ALA A 9 10.12 -1.53 3.25
C ALA A 9 9.76 -2.47 2.08
N CYS A 10 8.69 -2.20 1.32
CA CYS A 10 8.29 -3.06 0.19
C CYS A 10 9.22 -2.92 -1.03
N PRO A 11 9.93 -3.99 -1.47
CA PRO A 11 10.92 -3.90 -2.53
C PRO A 11 10.32 -3.90 -3.95
N VAL A 12 9.01 -4.04 -4.10
CA VAL A 12 8.33 -4.26 -5.40
C VAL A 12 7.39 -3.13 -5.83
N VAL A 13 7.44 -1.97 -5.18
CA VAL A 13 6.60 -0.79 -5.51
C VAL A 13 6.67 -0.45 -7.01
N ASP A 14 7.87 -0.39 -7.59
CA ASP A 14 8.06 -0.08 -9.02
C ASP A 14 7.36 -1.08 -9.95
N ILE A 15 7.34 -2.36 -9.58
CA ILE A 15 6.68 -3.42 -10.35
C ILE A 15 5.16 -3.25 -10.28
N VAL A 16 4.63 -2.92 -9.10
CA VAL A 16 3.21 -2.64 -8.90
C VAL A 16 2.81 -1.44 -9.76
N GLU A 17 3.52 -0.32 -9.65
CA GLU A 17 3.19 0.90 -10.40
C GLU A 17 3.24 0.68 -11.92
N LYS A 18 4.28 0.01 -12.42
CA LYS A 18 4.42 -0.28 -13.85
C LYS A 18 3.24 -1.11 -14.36
N THR A 19 2.82 -2.10 -13.57
CA THR A 19 1.70 -3.00 -13.92
C THR A 19 0.37 -2.26 -13.82
N ALA A 20 0.14 -1.54 -12.73
CA ALA A 20 -1.06 -0.76 -12.49
C ALA A 20 -1.27 0.30 -13.57
N ARG A 21 -0.20 1.02 -13.98
CA ARG A 21 -0.24 2.00 -15.07
C ARG A 21 -0.65 1.39 -16.40
N LYS A 22 -0.21 0.17 -16.72
CA LYS A 22 -0.60 -0.56 -17.93
C LYS A 22 -2.11 -0.83 -17.96
N TYR A 23 -2.70 -1.15 -16.81
CA TYR A 23 -4.13 -1.45 -16.68
C TYR A 23 -4.98 -0.26 -16.21
N GLN A 24 -4.36 0.90 -16.00
CA GLN A 24 -5.00 2.12 -15.50
C GLN A 24 -5.72 1.91 -14.15
N ILE A 25 -5.11 1.13 -13.24
CA ILE A 25 -5.66 0.84 -11.91
C ILE A 25 -5.02 1.79 -10.89
N PRO A 26 -5.80 2.52 -10.07
CA PRO A 26 -5.23 3.40 -9.05
C PRO A 26 -4.41 2.61 -8.01
N VAL A 27 -3.36 3.26 -7.51
CA VAL A 27 -2.46 2.69 -6.49
C VAL A 27 -2.33 3.68 -5.34
N THR A 28 -2.46 3.16 -4.13
CA THR A 28 -2.20 3.89 -2.89
C THR A 28 -1.10 3.19 -2.12
N LEU A 29 0.00 3.90 -1.87
CA LEU A 29 1.12 3.46 -1.07
C LEU A 29 0.92 3.94 0.37
N LEU A 30 0.94 3.02 1.33
CA LEU A 30 0.89 3.35 2.73
C LEU A 30 2.25 3.12 3.38
N CYS A 31 2.76 4.12 4.11
CA CYS A 31 4.01 4.00 4.83
C CYS A 31 3.96 4.79 6.14
N ASP A 32 4.85 4.46 7.06
CA ASP A 32 5.03 5.21 8.29
C ASP A 32 5.84 6.50 8.05
N THR A 33 6.03 7.30 9.11
CA THR A 33 6.81 8.54 9.03
C THR A 33 8.31 8.34 8.86
N ASN A 34 8.82 7.11 8.99
CA ASN A 34 10.25 6.81 8.85
C ASN A 34 10.65 6.66 7.36
N HIS A 35 9.67 6.44 6.49
CA HIS A 35 9.87 6.28 5.06
C HIS A 35 9.21 7.43 4.28
N ILE A 36 10.03 8.37 3.79
CA ILE A 36 9.54 9.41 2.89
C ILE A 36 9.48 8.85 1.46
N LEU A 37 8.31 8.37 1.07
CA LEU A 37 8.03 7.91 -0.28
C LEU A 37 7.53 9.07 -1.15
N THR A 38 7.91 9.04 -2.42
CA THR A 38 7.38 9.96 -3.44
C THR A 38 7.07 9.16 -4.69
N SER A 39 5.88 9.37 -5.24
CA SER A 39 5.46 8.74 -6.48
C SER A 39 4.82 9.76 -7.42
N GLY A 40 5.06 9.58 -8.72
CA GLY A 40 4.41 10.35 -9.79
C GLY A 40 3.13 9.69 -10.32
N TYR A 41 2.75 8.52 -9.79
CA TYR A 41 1.58 7.76 -10.23
C TYR A 41 0.65 7.41 -9.08
N SER A 42 1.22 6.95 -7.97
CA SER A 42 0.49 6.48 -6.80
C SER A 42 0.20 7.62 -5.83
N GLU A 43 -0.92 7.54 -5.12
CA GLU A 43 -1.13 8.33 -3.93
C GLU A 43 -0.24 7.80 -2.80
N VAL A 44 0.35 8.69 -2.00
CA VAL A 44 1.18 8.32 -0.85
C VAL A 44 0.47 8.77 0.42
N VAL A 45 0.07 7.80 1.24
CA VAL A 45 -0.57 8.03 2.53
C VAL A 45 0.43 7.73 3.64
N VAL A 46 0.90 8.78 4.30
CA VAL A 46 1.78 8.66 5.46
C VAL A 46 0.95 8.50 6.73
N VAL A 47 1.18 7.41 7.45
CA VAL A 47 0.51 7.11 8.73
C VAL A 47 1.43 7.49 9.88
N GLY A 48 0.85 8.02 10.95
CA GLY A 48 1.60 8.37 12.16
C GLY A 48 2.28 7.14 12.78
N ALA A 49 3.42 7.34 13.44
CA ALA A 49 4.16 6.27 14.09
C ALA A 49 3.30 5.56 15.16
N GLY A 50 3.24 4.24 15.08
CA GLY A 50 2.50 3.37 16.00
C GLY A 50 2.60 1.91 15.55
N ALA A 51 2.52 0.97 16.49
CA ALA A 51 2.55 -0.45 16.17
C ALA A 51 1.39 -0.79 15.22
N ASP A 52 1.71 -1.44 14.09
CA ASP A 52 0.78 -1.92 13.07
C ASP A 52 -0.15 -0.82 12.50
N ALA A 53 0.22 0.46 12.65
CA ALA A 53 -0.65 1.58 12.28
C ALA A 53 -0.91 1.63 10.77
N VAL A 54 0.10 1.30 9.97
CA VAL A 54 0.02 1.16 8.51
C VAL A 54 -0.97 0.06 8.16
N ASP A 55 -0.84 -1.11 8.79
CA ASP A 55 -1.68 -2.28 8.55
C ASP A 55 -3.15 -1.99 8.81
N TYR A 56 -3.49 -1.47 10.00
CA TYR A 56 -4.87 -1.13 10.34
C TYR A 56 -5.44 -0.08 9.40
N LYS A 57 -4.63 0.91 9.01
CA LYS A 57 -5.06 1.93 8.07
C LYS A 57 -5.34 1.31 6.69
N LEU A 58 -4.44 0.46 6.19
CA LEU A 58 -4.58 -0.24 4.92
C LEU A 58 -5.88 -1.04 4.88
N ILE A 59 -6.10 -1.90 5.88
CA ILE A 59 -7.30 -2.74 5.96
C ILE A 59 -8.57 -1.90 6.06
N SER A 60 -8.55 -0.77 6.78
CA SER A 60 -9.71 0.12 6.89
C SER A 60 -10.13 0.79 5.57
N LEU A 61 -9.22 0.88 4.60
CA LEU A 61 -9.49 1.45 3.27
C LEU A 61 -9.98 0.39 2.28
N CYS A 62 -9.71 -0.89 2.54
CA CYS A 62 -9.98 -1.97 1.60
C CYS A 62 -11.47 -2.27 1.48
N HIS A 63 -11.91 -2.49 0.24
CA HIS A 63 -13.25 -2.97 -0.07
C HIS A 63 -13.18 -4.27 -0.89
N ARG A 64 -14.32 -4.97 -0.99
CA ARG A 64 -14.41 -6.22 -1.75
C ARG A 64 -14.01 -5.98 -3.21
N GLY A 65 -12.98 -6.71 -3.66
CA GLY A 65 -12.47 -6.62 -5.03
C GLY A 65 -11.28 -5.67 -5.20
N ASP A 66 -10.76 -5.10 -4.13
CA ASP A 66 -9.45 -4.44 -4.13
C ASP A 66 -8.32 -5.46 -3.97
N ILE A 67 -7.09 -5.02 -4.24
CA ILE A 67 -5.89 -5.86 -4.19
C ILE A 67 -4.95 -5.28 -3.14
N VAL A 68 -4.50 -6.12 -2.21
CA VAL A 68 -3.47 -5.77 -1.24
C VAL A 68 -2.15 -6.41 -1.65
N VAL A 69 -1.09 -5.60 -1.64
CA VAL A 69 0.30 -6.06 -1.82
C VAL A 69 1.05 -5.76 -0.53
N SER A 70 1.44 -6.81 0.19
CA SER A 70 2.27 -6.71 1.39
C SER A 70 3.19 -7.93 1.48
N GLN A 71 4.30 -7.78 2.20
CA GLN A 71 5.17 -8.89 2.60
C GLN A 71 4.86 -9.40 4.02
N ASP A 72 3.93 -8.74 4.71
CA ASP A 72 3.55 -9.07 6.08
C ASP A 72 2.43 -10.12 6.11
N TYR A 73 2.69 -11.23 6.79
CA TYR A 73 1.69 -12.30 7.00
C TYR A 73 0.54 -11.86 7.92
N GLY A 74 0.78 -10.94 8.85
CA GLY A 74 -0.22 -10.29 9.68
C GLY A 74 -1.22 -9.50 8.84
N VAL A 75 -0.73 -8.65 7.93
CA VAL A 75 -1.60 -7.93 6.96
C VAL A 75 -2.41 -8.92 6.13
N ALA A 76 -1.77 -9.97 5.62
CA ALA A 76 -2.45 -11.01 4.84
C ALA A 76 -3.53 -11.77 5.64
N ALA A 77 -3.40 -11.88 6.95
CA ALA A 77 -4.40 -12.52 7.81
C ALA A 77 -5.61 -11.62 8.11
N MET A 78 -5.49 -10.30 7.90
CA MET A 78 -6.56 -9.32 8.13
C MET A 78 -7.36 -8.97 6.87
N ALA A 79 -6.80 -9.22 5.68
CA ALA A 79 -7.34 -8.82 4.37
C ALA A 79 -8.30 -9.82 3.73
#